data_AF-A0A7C9N0W2-F1
#
_entry.id   AF-A0A7C9N0W2-F1
#
_cell.length_a   1.000
_cell.length_b   1.000
_cell.length_c   1.000
_cell.angle_alpha   90.00
_cell.angle_beta   90.00
_cell.angle_gamma   90.00
#
_symmetry.space_group_name_H-M   'P 1'
#
loop_
_entity.id
_entity.type
_entity.pdbx_description
1 polymer ?
#
loop_
_entity_poly.entity_id
_entity_poly.type
_entity_poly.pdbx_seq_one_letter_code
_entity_poly.pdbx_strand_id
1 'polypeptide(L)'
;MQLQFCNPNFSWRLAAPSCVWPETALINCRRLARNVPEVGLYLLELHACLAYGPEDLPQKTYGLAYHLHLPLDLPWMLGGATAFAVMERLLEMTAHLSPWAFVLHPPADAGALADFVRAFAASGRDPATLLLENTDTASPADTLALARELGCGLCLDLGHLLAMNHALPTDDPELVARTAMLHVYSPFGCEGPPQGRSHLHRTLTCLSPEGGDTLTWMLGHLRPKTLVLEIFAPIHLVESLACIEAIADGVVPPPALAPTPVAPGDAA
;
A
#
# COMPACT_ATOMS: atom_id res chain seq x y z
N MET A 1 -4.90 21.50 13.27
CA MET A 1 -3.53 21.41 12.74
C MET A 1 -3.70 21.05 11.27
N GLN A 2 -3.44 21.99 10.37
CA GLN A 2 -3.75 21.83 8.94
C GLN A 2 -2.58 21.10 8.27
N LEU A 3 -2.78 19.83 7.91
CA LEU A 3 -1.97 19.13 6.93
C LEU A 3 -2.19 19.81 5.57
N GLN A 4 -1.41 20.85 5.30
CA GLN A 4 -1.44 21.57 4.04
C GLN A 4 -0.96 20.63 2.92
N PHE A 5 -1.92 20.27 2.08
CA PHE A 5 -1.81 19.83 0.70
C PHE A 5 -0.39 19.89 0.14
N CYS A 6 0.19 18.70 -0.09
CA CYS A 6 1.47 18.47 -0.78
C CYS A 6 2.60 19.38 -0.28
N ASN A 7 3.41 18.89 0.66
CA ASN A 7 4.65 19.57 1.04
C ASN A 7 5.45 19.90 -0.25
N PRO A 8 5.78 21.17 -0.55
CA PRO A 8 6.51 21.52 -1.78
C PRO A 8 7.90 20.88 -1.87
N ASN A 9 8.42 20.33 -0.76
CA ASN A 9 9.65 19.55 -0.74
C ASN A 9 9.48 18.13 -1.30
N PHE A 10 8.24 17.62 -1.43
CA PHE A 10 7.95 16.26 -1.87
C PHE A 10 6.85 16.22 -2.94
N SER A 11 7.13 15.54 -4.05
CA SER A 11 6.22 15.49 -5.21
C SER A 11 5.11 14.43 -5.10
N TRP A 12 5.00 13.71 -3.98
CA TRP A 12 4.03 12.62 -3.79
C TRP A 12 2.78 13.06 -3.03
N ARG A 13 1.66 12.40 -3.31
CA ARG A 13 0.42 12.49 -2.54
C ARG A 13 0.46 11.50 -1.38
N LEU A 14 0.10 11.95 -0.20
CA LEU A 14 -0.07 11.07 0.95
C LEU A 14 -1.40 10.31 0.83
N ALA A 15 -1.40 9.04 1.18
CA ALA A 15 -2.59 8.19 1.14
C ALA A 15 -2.69 7.29 2.38
N ALA A 16 -3.88 6.76 2.60
CA ALA A 16 -4.15 5.75 3.62
C ALA A 16 -5.15 4.70 3.10
N PRO A 17 -5.18 3.47 3.66
CA PRO A 17 -6.15 2.43 3.31
C PRO A 17 -7.59 2.80 3.67
N SER A 18 -8.55 2.30 2.91
CA SER A 18 -9.99 2.47 3.17
C SER A 18 -10.54 1.61 4.32
N CYS A 19 -9.70 1.00 5.14
CA CYS A 19 -10.06 0.07 6.21
C CYS A 19 -9.26 0.30 7.50
N VAL A 20 -8.96 1.57 7.82
CA VAL A 20 -8.30 2.00 9.07
C VAL A 20 -9.19 1.80 10.29
N TRP A 21 -10.50 2.05 10.14
CA TRP A 21 -11.52 1.80 11.16
C TRP A 21 -12.33 0.56 10.79
N PRO A 22 -12.85 -0.20 11.78
CA PRO A 22 -13.72 -1.36 11.56
C PRO A 22 -15.12 -0.93 11.10
N GLU A 23 -15.17 -0.30 9.94
CA GLU A 23 -16.34 0.35 9.32
C GLU A 23 -16.26 0.17 7.80
N THR A 24 -17.31 0.52 7.07
CA THR A 24 -17.31 0.43 5.60
C THR A 24 -16.27 1.35 4.95
N ALA A 25 -15.90 1.07 3.70
CA ALA A 25 -15.00 1.92 2.93
C ALA A 25 -15.57 3.33 2.74
N LEU A 26 -16.90 3.47 2.61
CA LEU A 26 -17.60 4.76 2.58
C LEU A 26 -17.29 5.60 3.82
N ILE A 27 -17.46 5.02 5.02
CA ILE A 27 -17.24 5.72 6.29
C ILE A 27 -15.76 6.06 6.49
N ASN A 28 -14.87 5.11 6.18
CA ASN A 28 -13.42 5.33 6.21
C ASN A 28 -13.02 6.50 5.30
N CYS A 29 -13.41 6.49 4.02
CA CYS A 29 -13.04 7.54 3.06
C CYS A 29 -13.56 8.92 3.49
N ARG A 30 -14.79 9.00 4.03
CA ARG A 30 -15.33 10.26 4.56
C ARG A 30 -14.50 10.81 5.72
N ARG A 31 -13.96 9.95 6.60
CA ARG A 31 -13.07 10.36 7.69
C ARG A 31 -11.70 10.77 7.16
N LEU A 32 -11.15 10.00 6.22
CA LEU A 32 -9.82 10.21 5.63
C LEU A 32 -9.73 11.47 4.78
N ALA A 33 -10.81 11.91 4.14
CA ALA A 33 -10.86 13.13 3.32
C ALA A 33 -10.44 14.41 4.05
N ARG A 34 -10.31 14.37 5.38
CA ARG A 34 -9.83 15.48 6.21
C ARG A 34 -8.32 15.47 6.46
N ASN A 35 -7.65 14.35 6.20
CA ASN A 35 -6.27 14.10 6.62
C ASN A 35 -5.36 13.76 5.43
N VAL A 36 -5.89 13.12 4.39
CA VAL A 36 -5.11 12.70 3.21
C VAL A 36 -5.79 13.14 1.90
N PRO A 37 -5.00 13.50 0.87
CA PRO A 37 -5.54 13.84 -0.46
C PRO A 37 -5.93 12.62 -1.29
N GLU A 38 -5.50 11.42 -0.92
CA GLU A 38 -5.75 10.18 -1.65
C GLU A 38 -6.10 9.03 -0.71
N VAL A 39 -6.94 8.10 -1.16
CA VAL A 39 -7.25 6.86 -0.45
C VAL A 39 -7.01 5.65 -1.36
N GLY A 40 -6.36 4.64 -0.81
CA GLY A 40 -6.37 3.30 -1.40
C GLY A 40 -7.67 2.61 -1.04
N LEU A 41 -8.47 2.24 -2.02
CA LEU A 41 -9.65 1.39 -1.80
C LEU A 41 -9.18 -0.06 -1.75
N TYR A 42 -9.09 -0.61 -0.53
CA TYR A 42 -8.60 -1.97 -0.29
C TYR A 42 -9.72 -2.98 -0.49
N LEU A 43 -9.68 -3.66 -1.64
CA LEU A 43 -10.62 -4.71 -2.00
C LEU A 43 -10.02 -6.06 -1.61
N LEU A 44 -9.98 -6.39 -0.32
CA LEU A 44 -9.15 -7.49 0.21
C LEU A 44 -9.57 -8.90 -0.27
N GLU A 45 -10.84 -9.25 -0.09
CA GLU A 45 -11.39 -10.56 -0.44
C GLU A 45 -12.43 -10.42 -1.56
N LEU A 46 -12.21 -11.10 -2.69
CA LEU A 46 -12.97 -10.95 -3.92
C LEU A 46 -14.47 -11.15 -3.69
N HIS A 47 -14.86 -12.23 -3.01
CA HIS A 47 -16.28 -12.54 -2.81
C HIS A 47 -16.98 -11.49 -1.92
N ALA A 48 -16.33 -11.08 -0.84
CA ALA A 48 -16.86 -10.05 0.06
C ALA A 48 -16.99 -8.70 -0.66
N CYS A 49 -15.98 -8.32 -1.46
CA CYS A 49 -15.99 -7.06 -2.21
C CYS A 49 -17.05 -7.04 -3.33
N LEU A 50 -17.31 -8.18 -3.98
CA LEU A 50 -18.38 -8.29 -4.98
C LEU A 50 -19.78 -8.15 -4.37
N ALA A 51 -19.91 -8.36 -3.05
CA ALA A 51 -21.16 -8.17 -2.32
C ALA A 51 -21.39 -6.71 -1.88
N TYR A 52 -20.42 -5.80 -2.09
CA TYR A 52 -20.57 -4.40 -1.73
C TYR A 52 -21.74 -3.73 -2.45
N GLY A 53 -22.57 -3.04 -1.66
CA GLY A 53 -23.62 -2.16 -2.14
C GLY A 53 -23.19 -0.69 -2.18
N PRO A 54 -24.10 0.21 -2.61
CA PRO A 54 -23.84 1.65 -2.65
C PRO A 54 -23.47 2.26 -1.29
N GLU A 55 -23.89 1.67 -0.17
CA GLU A 55 -23.58 2.12 1.19
C GLU A 55 -22.19 1.68 1.68
N ASP A 56 -21.55 0.74 0.98
CA ASP A 56 -20.22 0.24 1.32
C ASP A 56 -19.11 1.03 0.60
N LEU A 57 -19.38 1.46 -0.64
CA LEU A 57 -18.41 2.12 -1.51
C LEU A 57 -18.36 3.63 -1.34
N PRO A 58 -17.19 4.26 -1.48
CA PRO A 58 -17.07 5.70 -1.30
C PRO A 58 -17.72 6.51 -2.44
N GLN A 59 -17.91 7.80 -2.15
CA GLN A 59 -18.45 8.77 -3.11
C GLN A 59 -17.33 9.65 -3.65
N LYS A 60 -17.45 10.06 -4.92
CA LYS A 60 -16.48 10.97 -5.57
C LYS A 60 -16.49 12.38 -4.95
N THR A 61 -17.57 12.77 -4.29
CA THR A 61 -17.81 14.10 -3.72
C THR A 61 -16.90 14.46 -2.54
N TYR A 62 -16.09 13.52 -2.03
CA TYR A 62 -15.14 13.77 -0.94
C TYR A 62 -13.89 14.55 -1.36
N GLY A 63 -13.66 14.78 -2.66
CA GLY A 63 -12.48 15.49 -3.14
C GLY A 63 -11.18 14.68 -3.07
N LEU A 64 -11.30 13.36 -2.85
CA LEU A 64 -10.19 12.41 -2.80
C LEU A 64 -9.77 11.95 -4.20
N ALA A 65 -8.47 11.75 -4.39
CA ALA A 65 -7.97 10.83 -5.41
C ALA A 65 -8.10 9.38 -4.91
N TYR A 66 -8.12 8.42 -5.84
CA TYR A 66 -8.25 7.00 -5.52
C TYR A 66 -7.26 6.14 -6.31
N HIS A 67 -6.77 5.10 -5.68
CA HIS A 67 -6.24 3.90 -6.33
C HIS A 67 -6.95 2.68 -5.75
N LEU A 68 -6.87 1.52 -6.42
CA LEU A 68 -7.40 0.27 -5.88
C LEU A 68 -6.25 -0.59 -5.41
N HIS A 69 -6.38 -1.20 -4.25
CA HIS A 69 -5.62 -2.40 -3.91
C HIS A 69 -6.50 -3.59 -4.25
N LEU A 70 -6.06 -4.40 -5.22
CA LEU A 70 -6.85 -5.51 -5.75
C LEU A 70 -6.90 -6.69 -4.76
N PRO A 71 -7.87 -7.61 -4.93
CA PRO A 71 -8.02 -8.75 -4.03
C PRO A 71 -6.79 -9.64 -3.93
N LEU A 72 -6.56 -10.13 -2.71
CA LEU A 72 -5.46 -11.03 -2.38
C LEU A 72 -5.78 -12.48 -2.77
N ASP A 73 -7.06 -12.80 -2.93
CA ASP A 73 -7.61 -14.14 -3.15
C ASP A 73 -8.15 -14.35 -4.59
N LEU A 74 -7.62 -13.61 -5.57
CA LEU A 74 -7.97 -13.83 -6.97
C LEU A 74 -7.75 -15.31 -7.37
N PRO A 75 -8.62 -15.90 -8.20
CA PRO A 75 -8.62 -17.34 -8.48
C PRO A 75 -7.55 -17.72 -9.51
N TRP A 76 -6.27 -17.47 -9.19
CA TRP A 76 -5.12 -17.71 -10.06
C TRP A 76 -5.01 -19.14 -10.58
N MET A 77 -5.47 -20.12 -9.79
CA MET A 77 -5.54 -21.53 -10.18
C MET A 77 -6.44 -21.80 -11.39
N LEU A 78 -7.34 -20.88 -11.72
CA LEU A 78 -8.21 -20.95 -12.90
C LEU A 78 -7.63 -20.21 -14.12
N GLY A 79 -6.38 -19.72 -14.01
CA GLY A 79 -5.67 -18.96 -15.04
C GLY A 79 -5.89 -17.46 -14.95
N GLY A 80 -4.91 -16.70 -15.46
CA GLY A 80 -4.88 -15.24 -15.37
C GLY A 80 -6.05 -14.52 -16.05
N ALA A 81 -6.47 -15.00 -17.21
CA ALA A 81 -7.62 -14.43 -17.92
C ALA A 81 -8.92 -14.59 -17.11
N THR A 82 -9.11 -15.74 -16.43
CA THR A 82 -10.25 -15.97 -15.55
C THR A 82 -10.17 -15.08 -14.31
N ALA A 83 -8.99 -14.95 -13.70
CA ALA A 83 -8.76 -14.05 -12.58
C ALA A 83 -9.07 -12.59 -12.94
N PHE A 84 -8.70 -12.14 -14.14
CA PHE A 84 -9.08 -10.83 -14.64
C PHE A 84 -10.59 -10.70 -14.85
N ALA A 85 -11.24 -11.68 -15.49
CA ALA A 85 -12.67 -11.62 -15.77
C ALA A 85 -13.53 -11.49 -14.51
N VAL A 86 -13.16 -12.17 -13.41
CA VAL A 86 -13.87 -12.00 -12.13
C VAL A 86 -13.56 -10.67 -11.44
N MET A 87 -12.35 -10.16 -11.61
CA MET A 87 -11.88 -8.89 -11.04
C MET A 87 -12.49 -7.68 -11.78
N GLU A 88 -12.76 -7.80 -13.09
CA GLU A 88 -13.34 -6.75 -13.92
C GLU A 88 -14.63 -6.17 -13.32
N ARG A 89 -15.46 -7.02 -12.69
CA ARG A 89 -16.67 -6.55 -12.02
C ARG A 89 -16.38 -5.55 -10.89
N LEU A 90 -15.31 -5.74 -10.13
CA LEU A 90 -14.88 -4.79 -9.10
C LEU A 90 -14.41 -3.47 -9.73
N LEU A 91 -13.76 -3.53 -10.89
CA LEU A 91 -13.36 -2.33 -11.63
C LEU A 91 -14.57 -1.53 -12.11
N GLU A 92 -15.64 -2.20 -12.55
CA GLU A 92 -16.90 -1.55 -12.92
C GLU A 92 -17.57 -0.88 -11.70
N MET A 93 -17.66 -1.60 -10.58
CA MET A 93 -18.28 -1.11 -9.33
C MET A 93 -17.58 0.14 -8.77
N THR A 94 -16.31 0.31 -9.07
CA THR A 94 -15.47 1.41 -8.56
C THR A 94 -15.11 2.45 -9.63
N ALA A 95 -15.60 2.29 -10.86
CA ALA A 95 -15.22 3.13 -12.00
C ALA A 95 -15.56 4.62 -11.78
N HIS A 96 -16.63 4.93 -11.05
CA HIS A 96 -17.04 6.30 -10.75
C HIS A 96 -15.99 7.08 -9.96
N LEU A 97 -15.17 6.40 -9.16
CA LEU A 97 -14.06 6.97 -8.41
C LEU A 97 -12.90 7.38 -9.32
N SER A 98 -12.85 6.84 -10.53
CA SER A 98 -11.77 7.07 -11.51
C SER A 98 -10.38 6.77 -10.91
N PRO A 99 -10.15 5.54 -10.43
CA PRO A 99 -8.86 5.19 -9.83
C PRO A 99 -7.73 5.35 -10.86
N TRP A 100 -6.61 5.93 -10.42
CA TRP A 100 -5.47 6.18 -11.32
C TRP A 100 -4.51 4.99 -11.41
N ALA A 101 -4.54 4.08 -10.44
CA ALA A 101 -3.72 2.88 -10.36
C ALA A 101 -4.43 1.71 -9.69
N PHE A 102 -3.89 0.51 -9.91
CA PHE A 102 -4.37 -0.77 -9.40
C PHE A 102 -3.17 -1.54 -8.84
N VAL A 103 -3.07 -1.68 -7.52
CA VAL A 103 -2.01 -2.43 -6.85
C VAL A 103 -2.39 -3.91 -6.84
N LEU A 104 -1.46 -4.77 -7.24
CA LEU A 104 -1.65 -6.21 -7.38
C LEU A 104 -0.49 -6.96 -6.72
N HIS A 105 -0.82 -7.89 -5.82
CA HIS A 105 0.12 -8.93 -5.40
C HIS A 105 0.33 -9.90 -6.58
N PRO A 106 1.54 -10.01 -7.13
CA PRO A 106 1.78 -10.93 -8.24
C PRO A 106 1.56 -12.38 -7.79
N PRO A 107 0.89 -13.23 -8.60
CA PRO A 107 0.81 -14.65 -8.31
C PRO A 107 2.17 -15.32 -8.50
N ALA A 108 2.36 -16.48 -7.87
CA ALA A 108 3.57 -17.29 -8.06
C ALA A 108 3.74 -17.77 -9.52
N ASP A 109 2.65 -17.92 -10.27
CA ASP A 109 2.67 -18.29 -11.69
C ASP A 109 2.79 -17.05 -12.58
N ALA A 110 3.99 -16.79 -13.10
CA ALA A 110 4.27 -15.70 -14.02
C ALA A 110 3.47 -15.79 -15.34
N GLY A 111 3.13 -16.99 -15.81
CA GLY A 111 2.28 -17.19 -16.98
C GLY A 111 0.86 -16.71 -16.72
N ALA A 112 0.30 -17.05 -15.56
CA ALA A 112 -0.99 -16.53 -15.13
C ALA A 112 -0.96 -15.00 -14.97
N LEU A 113 0.10 -14.41 -14.42
CA LEU A 113 0.23 -12.96 -14.38
C LEU A 113 0.25 -12.34 -15.78
N ALA A 114 1.02 -12.90 -16.71
CA ALA A 114 1.09 -12.40 -18.08
C ALA A 114 -0.27 -12.44 -18.79
N ASP A 115 -1.04 -13.52 -18.59
CA ASP A 115 -2.40 -13.66 -19.11
C ASP A 115 -3.34 -12.59 -18.54
N PHE A 116 -3.26 -12.34 -17.23
CA PHE A 116 -4.02 -11.29 -16.56
C PHE A 116 -3.70 -9.91 -17.10
N VAL A 117 -2.40 -9.57 -17.26
CA VAL A 117 -1.97 -8.26 -17.80
C VAL A 117 -2.45 -8.08 -19.23
N ARG A 118 -2.40 -9.13 -20.06
CA ARG A 118 -2.94 -9.05 -21.43
C ARG A 118 -4.45 -8.81 -21.44
N ALA A 119 -5.21 -9.47 -20.56
CA ALA A 119 -6.64 -9.23 -20.43
C ALA A 119 -6.95 -7.81 -19.91
N PHE A 120 -6.17 -7.32 -18.93
CA PHE A 120 -6.23 -5.96 -18.43
C PHE A 120 -5.98 -4.93 -19.53
N ALA A 121 -4.94 -5.13 -20.36
CA ALA A 121 -4.66 -4.29 -21.52
C ALA A 121 -5.78 -4.33 -22.56
N ALA A 122 -6.33 -5.51 -22.84
CA ALA A 122 -7.43 -5.70 -23.78
C ALA A 122 -8.73 -4.99 -23.35
N SER A 123 -8.91 -4.73 -22.05
CA SER A 123 -10.00 -3.90 -21.51
C SER A 123 -9.82 -2.39 -21.76
N GLY A 124 -8.75 -1.98 -22.45
CA GLY A 124 -8.46 -0.58 -22.78
C GLY A 124 -7.70 0.18 -21.70
N ARG A 125 -7.13 -0.52 -20.71
CA ARG A 125 -6.33 0.08 -19.64
C ARG A 125 -4.84 -0.03 -19.95
N ASP A 126 -4.08 0.97 -19.53
CA ASP A 126 -2.62 0.98 -19.68
C ASP A 126 -1.98 0.06 -18.63
N PRO A 127 -1.22 -0.99 -19.02
CA PRO A 127 -0.49 -1.85 -18.09
C PRO A 127 0.38 -1.09 -17.09
N ALA A 128 0.91 0.08 -17.44
CA ALA A 128 1.72 0.89 -16.53
C ALA A 128 0.94 1.42 -15.30
N THR A 129 -0.40 1.35 -15.33
CA THR A 129 -1.28 1.68 -14.19
C THR A 129 -1.55 0.49 -13.27
N LEU A 130 -1.20 -0.72 -13.69
CA LEU A 130 -1.18 -1.90 -12.83
C LEU A 130 0.18 -1.92 -12.12
N LEU A 131 0.16 -1.75 -10.80
CA LEU A 131 1.35 -1.65 -9.97
C LEU A 131 1.59 -3.00 -9.29
N LEU A 132 2.68 -3.67 -9.66
CA LEU A 132 3.05 -4.92 -9.02
C LEU A 132 3.73 -4.61 -7.68
N GLU A 133 3.29 -5.27 -6.62
CA GLU A 133 3.79 -5.11 -5.27
C GLU A 133 4.82 -6.18 -4.91
N ASN A 134 5.87 -5.82 -4.17
CA ASN A 134 6.74 -6.82 -3.54
C ASN A 134 6.08 -7.39 -2.29
N THR A 135 6.14 -8.72 -2.15
CA THR A 135 5.44 -9.48 -1.12
C THR A 135 6.40 -10.40 -0.36
N ASP A 136 5.86 -11.32 0.42
CA ASP A 136 6.60 -12.43 1.03
C ASP A 136 7.16 -13.45 0.02
N THR A 137 6.55 -13.52 -1.15
CA THR A 137 6.82 -14.52 -2.19
C THR A 137 7.46 -13.92 -3.44
N ALA A 138 7.44 -12.59 -3.59
CA ALA A 138 8.09 -11.87 -4.67
C ALA A 138 8.94 -10.73 -4.10
N SER A 139 10.27 -10.82 -4.27
CA SER A 139 11.17 -9.77 -3.81
C SER A 139 11.07 -8.51 -4.70
N PRO A 140 11.56 -7.33 -4.25
CA PRO A 140 11.60 -6.13 -5.09
C PRO A 140 12.31 -6.33 -6.44
N ALA A 141 13.34 -7.19 -6.49
CA ALA A 141 14.04 -7.51 -7.72
C ALA A 141 13.20 -8.37 -8.67
N ASP A 142 12.47 -9.36 -8.13
CA ASP A 142 11.56 -10.21 -8.91
C ASP A 142 10.41 -9.39 -9.46
N THR A 143 9.78 -8.56 -8.62
CA THR A 143 8.68 -7.68 -9.02
C THR A 143 9.13 -6.66 -10.06
N LEU A 144 10.34 -6.09 -9.94
CA LEU A 144 10.92 -5.20 -10.97
C LEU A 144 11.11 -5.92 -12.31
N ALA A 145 11.63 -7.16 -12.29
CA ALA A 145 11.80 -7.94 -13.51
C ALA A 145 10.46 -8.23 -14.20
N LEU A 146 9.45 -8.67 -13.43
CA LEU A 146 8.09 -8.90 -13.94
C LEU A 146 7.45 -7.61 -14.48
N ALA A 147 7.58 -6.51 -13.76
CA ALA A 147 7.03 -5.22 -14.19
C ALA A 147 7.68 -4.72 -15.48
N ARG A 148 8.99 -4.95 -15.64
CA ARG A 148 9.71 -4.64 -16.88
C ARG A 148 9.19 -5.47 -18.05
N GLU A 149 9.08 -6.78 -17.87
CA GLU A 149 8.63 -7.70 -18.91
C GLU A 149 7.19 -7.38 -19.36
N LEU A 150 6.30 -7.10 -18.41
CA LEU A 150 4.87 -6.95 -18.65
C LEU A 150 4.43 -5.50 -18.89
N GLY A 151 5.37 -4.54 -18.87
CA GLY A 151 5.08 -3.11 -19.03
C GLY A 151 4.30 -2.51 -17.85
N CYS A 152 4.34 -3.15 -16.67
CA CYS A 152 3.64 -2.69 -15.47
C CYS A 152 4.45 -1.64 -14.70
N GLY A 153 3.78 -0.94 -13.78
CA GLY A 153 4.40 -0.09 -12.78
C GLY A 153 4.75 -0.87 -11.51
N LEU A 154 5.37 -0.21 -10.53
CA LEU A 154 5.71 -0.78 -9.24
C LEU A 154 5.03 -0.05 -8.08
N CYS A 155 4.55 -0.86 -7.12
CA CYS A 155 4.35 -0.47 -5.75
C CYS A 155 5.47 -1.11 -4.92
N LEU A 156 6.30 -0.31 -4.24
CA LEU A 156 7.29 -0.88 -3.31
C LEU A 156 6.76 -0.82 -1.89
N ASP A 157 6.65 -1.98 -1.25
CA ASP A 157 6.27 -2.12 0.15
C ASP A 157 7.52 -2.26 1.02
N LEU A 158 7.73 -1.25 1.88
CA LEU A 158 8.81 -1.21 2.87
C LEU A 158 8.64 -2.30 3.93
N GLY A 159 7.44 -2.50 4.44
CA GLY A 159 7.18 -3.45 5.52
C GLY A 159 7.41 -4.89 5.09
N HIS A 160 6.95 -5.30 3.90
CA HIS A 160 7.28 -6.61 3.33
C HIS A 160 8.79 -6.77 3.15
N LEU A 161 9.45 -5.74 2.61
CA LEU A 161 10.89 -5.76 2.40
C LEU A 161 11.66 -6.02 3.71
N LEU A 162 11.32 -5.26 4.76
CA LEU A 162 11.96 -5.38 6.06
C LEU A 162 11.63 -6.72 6.74
N ALA A 163 10.38 -7.17 6.66
CA ALA A 163 9.95 -8.42 7.29
C ALA A 163 10.66 -9.64 6.69
N MET A 164 10.87 -9.62 5.37
CA MET A 164 11.49 -10.73 4.63
C MET A 164 13.01 -10.58 4.47
N ASN A 165 13.58 -9.48 4.97
CA ASN A 165 14.98 -9.12 4.77
C ASN A 165 15.38 -9.13 3.27
N HIS A 166 14.49 -8.61 2.43
CA HIS A 166 14.75 -8.43 1.01
C HIS A 166 15.62 -7.20 0.78
N ALA A 167 16.46 -7.24 -0.25
CA ALA A 167 17.25 -6.08 -0.67
C ALA A 167 16.52 -5.30 -1.77
N LEU A 168 16.71 -3.97 -1.79
CA LEU A 168 16.34 -3.15 -2.94
C LEU A 168 17.40 -3.29 -4.05
N PRO A 169 17.01 -3.43 -5.33
CA PRO A 169 17.94 -3.40 -6.46
C PRO A 169 18.36 -1.95 -6.76
N THR A 170 19.07 -1.31 -5.83
CA THR A 170 19.38 0.13 -5.85
C THR A 170 20.25 0.57 -7.05
N ASP A 171 21.01 -0.35 -7.63
CA ASP A 171 21.83 -0.12 -8.83
C ASP A 171 21.03 -0.19 -10.14
N ASP A 172 19.77 -0.63 -10.11
CA ASP A 172 18.92 -0.72 -11.31
C ASP A 172 18.16 0.59 -11.54
N PRO A 173 18.47 1.36 -12.60
CA PRO A 173 17.82 2.64 -12.86
C PRO A 173 16.32 2.51 -13.16
N GLU A 174 15.84 1.33 -13.59
CA GLU A 174 14.40 1.14 -13.80
C GLU A 174 13.60 1.07 -12.49
N LEU A 175 14.25 0.80 -11.36
CA LEU A 175 13.60 0.89 -10.05
C LEU A 175 12.97 2.27 -9.86
N VAL A 176 13.75 3.33 -10.13
CA VAL A 176 13.27 4.72 -10.04
C VAL A 176 12.21 5.01 -11.09
N ALA A 177 12.42 4.55 -12.33
CA ALA A 177 11.53 4.85 -13.44
C ALA A 177 10.14 4.20 -13.31
N ARG A 178 10.05 3.03 -12.67
CA ARG A 178 8.79 2.26 -12.55
C ARG A 178 8.08 2.44 -11.22
N THR A 179 8.78 2.87 -10.17
CA THR A 179 8.15 3.09 -8.85
C THR A 179 7.15 4.23 -8.92
N ALA A 180 5.87 3.90 -8.95
CA ALA A 180 4.78 4.86 -8.95
C ALA A 180 4.15 5.02 -7.56
N MET A 181 4.31 4.04 -6.69
CA MET A 181 3.71 4.02 -5.35
C MET A 181 4.66 3.40 -4.33
N LEU A 182 4.59 3.89 -3.09
CA LEU A 182 5.23 3.27 -1.93
C LEU A 182 4.17 2.91 -0.90
N HIS A 183 4.22 1.69 -0.36
CA HIS A 183 3.54 1.33 0.89
C HIS A 183 4.56 1.38 2.03
N VAL A 184 4.20 2.09 3.11
CA VAL A 184 5.08 2.24 4.27
C VAL A 184 4.34 2.01 5.58
N TYR A 185 4.96 1.20 6.42
CA TYR A 185 4.59 0.88 7.79
C TYR A 185 5.80 0.24 8.47
N SER A 186 5.78 0.11 9.80
CA SER A 186 6.74 -0.78 10.46
C SER A 186 6.16 -2.20 10.48
N PRO A 187 6.87 -3.23 9.99
CA PRO A 187 6.37 -4.61 10.02
C PRO A 187 6.29 -5.19 11.44
N PHE A 188 6.95 -4.54 12.41
CA PHE A 188 7.10 -5.01 13.78
C PHE A 188 6.79 -3.89 14.78
N GLY A 189 6.44 -4.28 16.01
CA GLY A 189 6.39 -3.33 17.13
C GLY A 189 7.80 -3.00 17.65
N CYS A 190 7.89 -2.14 18.66
CA CYS A 190 9.17 -1.80 19.30
C CYS A 190 9.87 -3.01 19.94
N GLU A 191 9.10 -4.06 20.22
CA GLU A 191 9.59 -5.36 20.69
C GLU A 191 10.39 -6.14 19.64
N GLY A 192 10.35 -5.73 18.37
CA GLY A 192 11.01 -6.42 17.26
C GLY A 192 10.17 -7.56 16.65
N PRO A 193 10.78 -8.36 15.76
CA PRO A 193 10.06 -9.40 15.03
C PRO A 193 9.51 -10.49 15.96
N PRO A 194 8.24 -10.89 15.80
CA PRO A 194 7.70 -12.05 16.51
C PRO A 194 8.41 -13.34 16.07
N GLN A 195 8.27 -14.41 16.87
CA GLN A 195 8.70 -15.74 16.43
C GLN A 195 7.76 -16.26 15.33
N GLY A 196 8.34 -16.61 14.18
CA GLY A 196 7.59 -16.96 12.96
C GLY A 196 7.60 -15.80 11.96
N ARG A 197 7.68 -16.11 10.66
CA ARG A 197 7.75 -15.11 9.59
C ARG A 197 6.39 -14.44 9.36
N SER A 198 5.93 -13.63 10.31
CA SER A 198 4.76 -12.77 10.15
C SER A 198 5.16 -11.30 10.27
N HIS A 199 4.42 -10.43 9.60
CA HIS A 199 4.51 -8.99 9.76
C HIS A 199 3.17 -8.44 10.24
N LEU A 200 3.20 -7.23 10.76
CA LEU A 200 2.07 -6.46 11.24
C LEU A 200 2.15 -5.06 10.64
N HIS A 201 1.01 -4.41 10.42
CA HIS A 201 0.97 -3.03 9.96
C HIS A 201 1.03 -2.06 11.15
N ARG A 202 2.22 -1.89 11.72
CA ARG A 202 2.48 -1.00 12.88
C ARG A 202 2.85 0.41 12.43
N THR A 203 2.75 1.32 13.39
CA THR A 203 3.16 2.71 13.26
C THR A 203 4.62 2.86 12.82
N LEU A 204 4.93 3.90 12.04
CA LEU A 204 6.28 4.20 11.59
C LEU A 204 7.24 4.54 12.75
N THR A 205 6.71 4.93 13.91
CA THR A 205 7.54 5.14 15.11
C THR A 205 8.22 3.86 15.60
N CYS A 206 7.72 2.69 15.20
CA CYS A 206 8.28 1.38 15.52
C CYS A 206 9.38 0.92 14.54
N LEU A 207 9.73 1.70 13.51
CA LEU A 207 10.82 1.33 12.61
C LEU A 207 12.13 1.22 13.40
N SER A 208 12.90 0.16 13.13
CA SER A 208 14.30 0.10 13.60
C SER A 208 15.12 1.21 12.90
N PRO A 209 16.32 1.55 13.42
CA PRO A 209 17.22 2.48 12.74
C PRO A 209 17.45 2.12 11.27
N GLU A 210 17.67 0.84 10.96
CA GLU A 210 17.88 0.33 9.60
C GLU A 210 16.62 0.48 8.73
N GLY A 211 15.44 0.27 9.32
CA GLY A 211 14.15 0.51 8.64
C GLY A 211 13.93 1.99 8.34
N GLY A 212 14.32 2.88 9.27
CA GLY A 212 14.30 4.33 9.08
C GLY A 212 15.27 4.80 8.00
N ASP A 213 16.48 4.24 7.96
CA ASP A 213 17.46 4.50 6.90
C ASP A 213 16.93 4.06 5.53
N THR A 214 16.29 2.89 5.47
CA THR A 214 15.67 2.37 4.24
C THR A 214 14.53 3.28 3.76
N LEU A 215 13.62 3.69 4.66
CA LEU A 215 12.56 4.64 4.33
C LEU A 215 13.14 5.96 3.81
N THR A 216 14.14 6.50 4.49
CA THR A 216 14.82 7.75 4.10
C THR A 216 15.46 7.62 2.73
N TRP A 217 16.12 6.50 2.46
CA TRP A 217 16.69 6.20 1.14
C TRP A 217 15.60 6.18 0.07
N MET A 218 14.49 5.47 0.30
CA MET A 218 13.37 5.35 -0.63
C MET A 218 12.78 6.73 -0.95
N LEU A 219 12.52 7.57 0.06
CA LEU A 219 11.98 8.91 -0.12
C LEU A 219 12.98 9.87 -0.82
N GLY A 220 14.28 9.69 -0.61
CA GLY A 220 15.32 10.52 -1.23
C GLY A 220 15.64 10.16 -2.68
N HIS A 221 15.55 8.87 -3.04
CA HIS A 221 16.01 8.37 -4.34
C HIS A 221 14.87 8.00 -5.31
N LEU A 222 13.72 7.60 -4.78
CA LEU A 222 12.56 7.25 -5.59
C LEU A 222 11.68 8.49 -5.83
N ARG A 223 10.83 8.42 -6.86
CA ARG A 223 9.92 9.52 -7.23
C ARG A 223 8.48 9.00 -7.38
N PRO A 224 7.90 8.40 -6.33
CA PRO A 224 6.55 7.89 -6.39
C PRO A 224 5.55 9.03 -6.60
N LYS A 225 4.39 8.71 -7.18
CA LYS A 225 3.23 9.60 -7.22
C LYS A 225 2.46 9.60 -5.90
N THR A 226 2.42 8.45 -5.22
CA THR A 226 1.70 8.26 -3.95
C THR A 226 2.57 7.55 -2.92
N LEU A 227 2.52 8.03 -1.69
CA LEU A 227 3.03 7.37 -0.49
C LEU A 227 1.82 6.93 0.36
N VAL A 228 1.62 5.64 0.53
CA VAL A 228 0.52 5.07 1.32
C VAL A 228 1.06 4.72 2.71
N LEU A 229 0.47 5.30 3.74
CA LEU A 229 0.61 4.82 5.11
C LEU A 229 -0.26 3.58 5.28
N GLU A 230 0.25 2.41 4.91
CA GLU A 230 -0.52 1.18 4.88
C GLU A 230 -0.73 0.62 6.30
N ILE A 231 -1.69 1.23 6.98
CA ILE A 231 -1.94 1.05 8.40
C ILE A 231 -3.43 0.85 8.62
N PHE A 232 -3.77 -0.20 9.36
CA PHE A 232 -5.16 -0.62 9.60
C PHE A 232 -5.63 -0.34 11.04
N ALA A 233 -4.99 0.61 11.72
CA ALA A 233 -5.34 1.02 13.08
C ALA A 233 -5.31 2.55 13.23
N PRO A 234 -6.34 3.20 13.82
CA PRO A 234 -6.43 4.66 13.83
C PRO A 234 -5.28 5.35 14.55
N ILE A 235 -4.84 4.80 15.69
CA ILE A 235 -3.75 5.40 16.47
C ILE A 235 -2.42 5.33 15.72
N HIS A 236 -2.12 4.18 15.10
CA HIS A 236 -0.90 4.00 14.31
C HIS A 236 -0.89 4.92 13.08
N LEU A 237 -2.05 5.19 12.47
CA LEU A 237 -2.15 6.09 11.33
C LEU A 237 -1.77 7.52 11.75
N VAL A 238 -2.33 8.00 12.87
CA VAL A 238 -2.03 9.35 13.39
C VAL A 238 -0.55 9.51 13.72
N GLU A 239 0.05 8.52 14.38
CA GLU A 239 1.48 8.54 14.70
C GLU A 239 2.35 8.53 13.45
N SER A 240 1.97 7.74 12.44
CA SER A 240 2.71 7.66 11.18
C SER A 240 2.57 8.91 10.32
N LEU A 241 1.40 9.56 10.35
CA LEU A 241 1.22 10.89 9.74
C LEU A 241 2.22 11.88 10.36
N ALA A 242 2.33 11.91 11.68
CA ALA A 242 3.29 12.77 12.38
C ALA A 242 4.77 12.44 12.02
N CYS A 243 5.11 11.15 11.82
CA CYS A 243 6.44 10.76 11.34
C CYS A 243 6.72 11.31 9.94
N ILE A 244 5.78 11.16 9.00
CA ILE A 244 5.96 11.65 7.62
C ILE A 244 6.03 13.18 7.60
N GLU A 245 5.21 13.88 8.39
CA GLU A 245 5.31 15.33 8.57
C GLU A 245 6.71 15.74 9.05
N ALA A 246 7.24 15.08 10.09
CA ALA A 246 8.57 15.37 10.62
C ALA A 246 9.68 15.15 9.57
N ILE A 247 9.66 14.01 8.86
CA ILE A 247 10.62 13.73 7.77
C ILE A 247 10.52 14.80 6.69
N ALA A 248 9.29 15.22 6.36
CA ALA A 248 9.07 16.17 5.29
C ALA A 248 9.56 17.59 5.61
N ASP A 249 9.64 17.92 6.90
CA ASP A 249 10.20 19.16 7.43
C ASP A 249 11.72 19.07 7.69
N GLY A 250 12.36 17.95 7.33
CA GLY A 250 13.79 17.73 7.56
C GLY A 250 14.14 17.48 9.02
N VAL A 251 13.15 17.08 9.83
CA VAL A 251 13.30 16.79 11.25
C VAL A 251 13.31 15.27 11.46
N VAL A 252 14.16 14.80 12.38
CA VAL A 252 14.16 13.38 12.78
C VAL A 252 12.85 13.08 13.53
N PRO A 253 12.07 12.04 13.13
CA PRO A 253 10.83 11.68 13.79
C PRO A 253 11.02 11.39 15.29
N PRO A 254 9.99 11.65 16.13
CA PRO A 254 10.02 11.26 17.53
C PRO A 254 10.10 9.72 17.65
N PRO A 255 10.87 9.18 18.62
CA PRO A 255 10.90 7.75 18.88
C PRO A 255 9.53 7.26 19.37
N ALA A 256 9.21 5.99 19.14
CA ALA A 256 8.01 5.38 19.71
C ALA A 256 7.96 5.57 21.23
N LEU A 257 6.77 5.82 21.74
CA LEU A 257 6.51 5.72 23.17
C LEU A 257 6.70 4.25 23.56
N ALA A 258 7.70 3.96 24.40
CA ALA A 258 7.84 2.64 24.98
C ALA A 258 6.51 2.23 25.63
N PRO A 259 6.06 0.97 25.47
CA PRO A 259 4.86 0.53 26.17
C PRO A 259 5.07 0.79 27.66
N THR A 260 4.12 1.51 28.28
CA THR A 260 4.09 1.64 29.74
C THR A 260 4.16 0.24 30.32
N PRO A 261 5.14 -0.07 31.19
CA PRO A 261 5.21 -1.39 31.78
C PRO A 261 3.88 -1.67 32.48
N VAL A 262 3.18 -2.72 32.05
CA VAL A 262 2.01 -3.22 32.76
C VAL A 262 2.53 -3.60 34.14
N ALA A 263 2.05 -2.90 35.16
CA ALA A 263 2.44 -3.21 36.53
C ALA A 263 2.13 -4.70 36.79
N PRO A 264 3.08 -5.47 37.37
CA PRO A 264 2.83 -6.86 37.69
C PRO A 264 1.80 -6.92 38.82
N GLY A 265 0.54 -7.12 38.45
CA GLY A 265 -0.56 -7.18 39.41
C GLY A 265 -1.89 -6.91 38.75
N ASP A 266 -2.36 -7.86 37.96
CA ASP A 266 -3.79 -8.18 37.78
C ASP A 266 -3.89 -9.47 36.93
N ALA A 267 -3.41 -10.56 37.52
CA ALA A 267 -3.84 -11.90 37.18
C ALA A 267 -4.34 -12.52 38.48
N ALA A 268 -5.65 -12.40 38.69
CA ALA A 268 -6.42 -13.20 39.63
C ALA A 268 -7.28 -14.18 38.83
#